data_AF-A0A1X7ADH6-F1
#
_entry.id   AF-A0A1X7ADH6-F1
#
_cell.length_a   1.000
_cell.length_b   1.000
_cell.length_c   1.000
_cell.angle_alpha   90.00
_cell.angle_beta   90.00
_cell.angle_gamma   90.00
#
_symmetry.space_group_name_H-M   'P 1'
#
loop_
_entity.id
_entity.type
_entity.pdbx_description
1 polymer ?
#
loop_
_entity_poly.entity_id
_entity_poly.type
_entity_poly.pdbx_seq_one_letter_code
_entity_poly.pdbx_strand_id
1 'polypeptide(L)'
;MSDDTKEYEVGYGKPPKATQFKKGRSGNPKGRPKGAKGVNASLKRELEAKITVREGNREVRISKAEAIAKRVTASALKGDTKMLMALLKLDTDLFNTSDMDAQESARAVEPDSVDFDILRDFFSSHPDGDCGPEDEEANDVSS
;
A
#
# COMPACT_ATOMS: atom_id res chain seq x y z
N MET A 1 -34.99 -12.21 55.70
CA MET A 1 -35.20 -11.68 54.34
C MET A 1 -35.63 -10.24 54.53
N SER A 2 -34.70 -9.31 54.42
CA SER A 2 -34.84 -7.95 54.97
C SER A 2 -35.49 -6.99 53.98
N ASP A 3 -36.41 -6.19 54.51
CA ASP A 3 -37.11 -5.04 53.90
C ASP A 3 -36.22 -4.08 53.11
N ASP A 4 -36.73 -3.58 51.98
CA ASP A 4 -36.62 -2.16 51.58
C ASP A 4 -37.33 -1.91 50.22
N THR A 5 -38.65 -2.04 50.18
CA THR A 5 -39.47 -1.39 49.14
C THR A 5 -39.75 0.06 49.56
N LYS A 6 -38.70 0.88 49.73
CA LYS A 6 -38.88 2.33 49.80
C LYS A 6 -39.09 2.84 48.38
N GLU A 7 -40.28 3.34 48.11
CA GLU A 7 -40.62 4.05 46.87
C GLU A 7 -39.54 5.11 46.60
N TYR A 8 -38.84 4.95 45.47
CA TYR A 8 -37.81 5.89 45.08
C TYR A 8 -38.48 7.16 44.55
N GLU A 9 -38.60 8.17 45.42
CA GLU A 9 -39.16 9.47 45.05
C GLU A 9 -38.21 10.22 44.10
N VAL A 10 -38.73 10.52 42.90
CA VAL A 10 -38.03 11.26 41.85
C VAL A 10 -38.08 12.76 42.18
N GLY A 11 -36.94 13.45 42.06
CA GLY A 11 -36.83 14.87 42.38
C GLY A 11 -35.56 15.51 41.81
N TYR A 12 -35.27 16.75 42.18
CA TYR A 12 -34.07 17.44 41.71
C TYR A 12 -32.80 16.66 42.08
N GLY A 13 -31.99 16.31 41.07
CA GLY A 13 -30.78 15.49 41.24
C GLY A 13 -31.02 13.99 41.48
N LYS A 14 -32.27 13.51 41.43
CA LYS A 14 -32.65 12.10 41.64
C LYS A 14 -33.36 11.53 40.39
N PRO A 15 -32.62 11.12 39.34
CA PRO A 15 -33.21 10.64 38.11
C PRO A 15 -33.94 9.29 38.32
N PRO A 16 -35.03 8.98 37.59
CA PRO A 16 -35.76 7.72 37.74
C PRO A 16 -34.89 6.48 37.54
N LYS A 17 -35.00 5.48 38.43
CA LYS A 17 -34.22 4.23 38.37
C LYS A 17 -34.40 3.47 37.04
N ALA A 18 -35.58 3.54 36.42
CA ALA A 18 -35.89 2.85 35.18
C ALA A 18 -35.02 3.30 33.98
N THR A 19 -34.54 4.56 34.00
CA THR A 19 -33.76 5.16 32.91
C THR A 19 -32.30 5.38 33.27
N GLN A 20 -31.88 5.05 34.50
CA GLN A 20 -30.48 5.15 34.92
C GLN A 20 -29.61 4.13 34.18
N PHE A 21 -28.43 4.55 33.74
CA PHE A 21 -27.43 3.62 33.22
C PHE A 21 -26.93 2.71 34.35
N LYS A 22 -26.80 1.41 34.06
CA LYS A 22 -26.22 0.46 35.02
C LYS A 22 -24.76 0.83 35.28
N LYS A 23 -24.33 0.78 36.55
CA LYS A 23 -22.93 1.00 36.93
C LYS A 23 -22.01 0.10 36.10
N GLY A 24 -21.02 0.68 35.43
CA GLY A 24 -20.08 -0.04 34.56
C GLY A 24 -20.54 -0.24 33.11
N ARG A 25 -21.76 0.19 32.74
CA ARG A 25 -22.27 0.11 31.35
C ARG A 25 -22.54 1.51 30.81
N SER A 26 -21.71 1.95 29.87
CA SER A 26 -21.99 3.14 29.06
C SER A 26 -23.31 2.97 28.30
N GLY A 27 -24.14 4.02 28.25
CA GLY A 27 -25.33 4.05 27.38
C GLY A 27 -25.01 3.95 25.89
N ASN A 28 -23.78 4.29 25.50
CA ASN A 28 -23.25 4.05 24.17
C ASN A 28 -22.05 3.07 24.27
N PRO A 29 -22.28 1.75 24.23
CA PRO A 29 -21.23 0.74 24.35
C PRO A 29 -20.25 0.76 23.16
N LYS A 30 -20.68 1.24 21.99
CA LYS A 30 -19.79 1.47 20.84
C LYS A 30 -18.90 2.70 21.03
N GLY A 31 -19.19 3.51 22.04
CA GLY A 31 -18.50 4.76 22.31
C GLY A 31 -18.56 5.73 21.14
N ARG A 32 -17.67 6.71 21.18
CA ARG A 32 -17.36 7.52 20.01
C ARG A 32 -16.71 6.60 18.96
N PRO A 33 -17.17 6.59 17.69
CA PRO A 33 -16.55 5.77 16.65
C PRO A 33 -15.05 6.06 16.57
N LYS A 34 -14.23 5.00 16.60
CA LYS A 34 -12.78 5.08 16.41
C LYS A 34 -12.51 5.44 14.95
N GLY A 35 -12.26 6.72 14.70
CA GLY A 35 -11.89 7.26 13.41
C GLY A 35 -11.27 8.61 13.63
N ALA A 36 -9.96 8.71 13.36
CA ALA A 36 -9.13 9.85 13.71
C ALA A 36 -9.75 11.17 13.24
N LYS A 37 -9.86 12.13 14.17
CA LYS A 37 -10.03 13.54 13.82
C LYS A 37 -8.71 14.01 13.19
N GLY A 38 -8.56 13.82 11.88
CA GLY A 38 -7.35 14.19 11.17
C GLY A 38 -7.65 14.44 9.71
N VAL A 39 -6.89 15.35 9.10
CA VAL A 39 -7.04 15.72 7.68
C VAL A 39 -6.99 14.48 6.79
N ASN A 40 -6.09 13.52 7.08
CA ASN A 40 -5.95 12.28 6.31
C ASN A 40 -7.22 11.40 6.34
N ALA A 41 -7.89 11.29 7.48
CA ALA A 41 -9.11 10.48 7.60
C ALA A 41 -10.29 11.15 6.89
N SER A 42 -10.37 12.48 6.95
CA SER A 42 -11.36 13.26 6.19
C SER A 42 -11.10 13.15 4.69
N LEU A 43 -9.84 13.24 4.26
CA LEU A 43 -9.44 13.10 2.86
C LEU A 43 -9.79 11.71 2.32
N LYS A 44 -9.47 10.65 3.07
CA LYS A 44 -9.82 9.28 2.69
C LYS A 44 -11.34 9.11 2.52
N ARG A 45 -12.13 9.61 3.47
CA ARG A 45 -13.59 9.57 3.38
C ARG A 45 -14.12 10.34 2.16
N GLU A 46 -13.51 11.48 1.87
CA GLU A 46 -13.89 12.31 0.72
C GLU A 46 -13.57 11.60 -0.60
N LEU A 47 -12.41 10.96 -0.70
CA LEU A 47 -11.99 10.18 -1.86
C LEU A 47 -12.87 8.94 -2.09
N GLU A 48 -13.35 8.31 -1.01
CA GLU A 48 -14.28 7.17 -1.04
C GLU A 48 -15.74 7.59 -1.36
N ALA A 49 -16.07 8.88 -1.24
CA ALA A 49 -17.41 9.36 -1.52
C ALA A 49 -17.79 9.11 -3.00
N LYS A 50 -19.03 8.68 -3.22
CA LYS A 50 -19.54 8.38 -4.56
C LYS A 50 -20.04 9.64 -5.26
N ILE A 51 -19.65 9.82 -6.51
CA ILE A 51 -20.14 10.85 -7.42
C ILE A 51 -20.76 10.22 -8.66
N THR A 52 -21.74 10.90 -9.25
CA THR A 52 -22.30 10.52 -10.54
C THR A 52 -21.47 11.17 -11.64
N VAL A 53 -20.88 10.35 -12.51
CA VAL A 53 -20.10 10.79 -13.66
C VAL A 53 -20.75 10.24 -14.92
N ARG A 54 -20.77 11.06 -15.98
CA ARG A 54 -21.30 10.65 -17.28
C ARG A 54 -20.17 10.07 -18.13
N GLU A 55 -20.27 8.80 -18.46
CA GLU A 55 -19.37 8.09 -19.37
C GLU A 55 -20.11 7.84 -20.68
N GLY A 56 -19.90 8.76 -21.64
CA GLY A 56 -20.60 8.77 -22.94
C GLY A 56 -22.10 8.96 -22.78
N ASN A 57 -22.88 7.91 -23.05
CA ASN A 57 -24.34 7.90 -22.98
C ASN A 57 -24.91 7.29 -21.69
N ARG A 58 -24.07 6.92 -20.72
CA ARG A 58 -24.53 6.35 -19.45
C ARG A 58 -24.03 7.17 -18.27
N GLU A 59 -24.84 7.26 -17.23
CA GLU A 59 -24.45 7.82 -15.94
C GLU A 59 -24.05 6.70 -14.99
N VAL A 60 -22.84 6.78 -14.44
CA VAL A 60 -22.28 5.77 -13.54
C VAL A 60 -21.92 6.41 -12.21
N ARG A 61 -22.23 5.73 -11.11
CA ARG A 61 -21.84 6.16 -9.76
C ARG A 61 -20.51 5.52 -9.39
N ILE A 62 -19.45 6.30 -9.45
CA ILE A 62 -18.08 5.89 -9.12
C ILE A 62 -17.55 6.68 -7.92
N SER A 63 -16.49 6.19 -7.28
CA SER A 63 -15.82 6.95 -6.20
C SER A 63 -15.06 8.16 -6.77
N LYS A 64 -14.82 9.19 -5.95
CA LYS A 64 -13.99 10.34 -6.38
C LYS A 64 -12.57 9.91 -6.72
N ALA A 65 -12.00 8.98 -5.94
CA ALA A 65 -10.69 8.42 -6.22
C ALA A 65 -10.62 7.78 -7.61
N GLU A 66 -11.60 6.94 -7.94
CA GLU A 66 -11.69 6.29 -9.25
C GLU A 66 -11.88 7.30 -10.39
N ALA A 67 -12.72 8.31 -10.20
CA ALA A 67 -12.90 9.37 -11.19
C ALA A 67 -11.61 10.16 -11.45
N ILE A 68 -10.83 10.44 -10.41
CA ILE A 68 -9.51 11.10 -10.54
C ILE A 68 -8.55 10.20 -11.30
N ALA A 69 -8.48 8.90 -10.97
CA ALA A 69 -7.62 7.95 -11.68
C ALA A 69 -7.97 7.88 -13.18
N LYS A 70 -9.26 7.79 -13.52
CA LYS A 70 -9.72 7.84 -14.93
C LYS A 70 -9.33 9.15 -15.63
N ARG A 71 -9.36 10.28 -14.92
CA ARG A 71 -8.96 11.57 -15.49
C ARG A 71 -7.45 11.69 -15.69
N VAL A 72 -6.65 11.25 -14.73
CA VAL A 72 -5.19 11.28 -14.81
C VAL A 72 -4.71 10.40 -15.96
N THR A 73 -5.23 9.19 -16.06
CA THR A 73 -4.93 8.27 -17.18
C THR A 73 -5.36 8.84 -18.52
N ALA A 74 -6.58 9.38 -18.64
CA ALA A 74 -7.03 10.02 -19.88
C ALA A 74 -6.17 11.23 -20.29
N SER A 75 -5.70 12.04 -19.34
CA SER A 75 -4.78 13.16 -19.63
C SER A 75 -3.38 12.68 -20.02
N ALA A 76 -2.87 11.63 -19.38
CA ALA A 76 -1.60 11.02 -19.75
C ALA A 76 -1.65 10.43 -21.17
N LEU A 77 -2.74 9.74 -21.53
CA LEU A 77 -2.97 9.23 -22.89
C LEU A 77 -3.06 10.32 -23.94
N LYS A 78 -3.47 11.54 -23.56
CA LYS A 78 -3.46 12.72 -24.44
C LYS A 78 -2.06 13.33 -24.62
N GLY A 79 -1.04 12.82 -23.93
CA GLY A 79 0.34 13.29 -24.02
C GLY A 79 0.74 14.33 -22.97
N ASP A 80 -0.03 14.51 -21.89
CA ASP A 80 0.41 15.35 -20.77
C ASP A 80 1.52 14.64 -19.98
N THR A 81 2.76 15.05 -20.23
CA THR A 81 3.95 14.49 -19.59
C THR A 81 3.94 14.63 -18.08
N LYS A 82 3.29 15.66 -17.51
CA LYS A 82 3.17 15.82 -16.05
C LYS A 82 2.29 14.74 -15.44
N MET A 83 1.18 14.42 -16.10
CA MET A 83 0.26 13.37 -15.66
C MET A 83 0.88 11.99 -15.83
N LEU A 84 1.65 11.78 -16.91
CA LEU A 84 2.43 10.58 -17.11
C LEU A 84 3.47 10.38 -15.99
N MET A 85 4.23 11.44 -15.67
CA MET A 85 5.18 11.41 -14.53
C MET A 85 4.48 11.19 -13.19
N ALA A 86 3.29 11.78 -12.99
CA ALA A 86 2.50 11.52 -11.78
C ALA A 86 2.08 10.06 -11.71
N LEU A 87 1.62 9.47 -12.82
CA LEU A 87 1.24 8.06 -12.90
C LEU A 87 2.43 7.13 -12.56
N LEU A 88 3.61 7.39 -13.13
CA LEU A 88 4.83 6.64 -12.83
C LEU A 88 5.23 6.72 -11.36
N LYS A 89 4.97 7.86 -10.69
CA LYS A 89 5.24 8.02 -9.25
C LYS A 89 4.22 7.30 -8.35
N LEU A 90 2.98 7.13 -8.83
CA LEU A 90 1.96 6.39 -8.10
C LEU A 90 2.21 4.88 -8.16
N ASP A 91 2.72 4.39 -9.29
CA ASP A 91 2.95 2.97 -9.56
C ASP A 91 4.45 2.64 -9.67
N THR A 92 5.23 2.91 -8.63
CA THR A 92 6.63 2.43 -8.61
C THR A 92 6.72 0.91 -8.68
N ASP A 93 5.73 0.21 -8.11
CA ASP A 93 5.77 -1.24 -7.96
C ASP A 93 5.26 -1.96 -9.21
N LEU A 94 4.23 -1.45 -9.90
CA LEU A 94 3.72 -2.06 -11.15
C LEU A 94 4.75 -2.03 -12.29
N PHE A 95 5.59 -0.99 -12.34
CA PHE A 95 6.67 -0.88 -13.33
C PHE A 95 7.99 -1.51 -12.87
N ASN A 96 8.14 -1.87 -11.59
CA ASN A 96 9.28 -2.68 -11.07
C ASN A 96 8.97 -4.18 -10.98
N THR A 97 7.71 -4.61 -11.11
CA THR A 97 7.33 -6.03 -11.01
C THR A 97 7.88 -6.91 -12.13
N SER A 98 8.50 -6.37 -13.18
CA SER A 98 9.21 -7.19 -14.17
C SER A 98 10.51 -7.81 -13.62
N ASP A 99 11.06 -7.33 -12.50
CA ASP A 99 12.32 -7.84 -11.95
C ASP A 99 12.15 -8.78 -10.74
N MET A 100 10.95 -8.88 -10.15
CA MET A 100 10.72 -9.70 -8.95
C MET A 100 10.33 -11.15 -9.27
N ASP A 101 9.59 -11.40 -10.36
CA ASP A 101 9.22 -12.77 -10.76
C ASP A 101 10.40 -13.57 -11.34
N ALA A 102 11.42 -12.90 -11.88
CA ALA A 102 12.63 -13.55 -12.41
C ALA A 102 13.64 -13.93 -11.31
N GLN A 103 13.63 -13.22 -10.17
CA GLN A 103 14.60 -13.39 -9.09
C GLN A 103 14.17 -14.42 -8.04
N GLU A 104 12.89 -14.77 -7.98
CA GLU A 104 12.36 -15.79 -7.06
C GLU A 104 12.67 -17.21 -7.52
N SER A 105 12.68 -17.47 -8.84
CA SER A 105 13.09 -18.76 -9.39
C SER A 105 14.59 -19.04 -9.28
N ALA A 106 15.43 -18.01 -9.13
CA ALA A 106 16.89 -18.17 -9.01
C ALA A 106 17.36 -18.34 -7.55
N ARG A 107 16.54 -17.99 -6.55
CA ARG A 107 16.91 -18.04 -5.12
C ARG A 107 16.57 -19.35 -4.41
N ALA A 108 15.81 -20.25 -5.05
CA ALA A 108 15.31 -21.45 -4.41
C ALA A 108 16.20 -22.70 -4.56
N VAL A 109 17.38 -22.59 -5.17
CA VAL A 109 18.34 -23.69 -5.26
C VAL A 109 19.50 -23.39 -4.32
N GLU A 110 19.38 -23.85 -3.09
CA GLU A 110 20.53 -23.97 -2.18
C GLU A 110 21.47 -25.02 -2.79
N PRO A 111 22.74 -24.69 -3.08
CA PRO A 111 23.68 -25.66 -3.63
C PRO A 111 23.94 -26.77 -2.60
N ASP A 112 23.78 -28.02 -3.02
CA ASP A 112 24.08 -29.17 -2.18
C ASP A 112 25.59 -29.25 -1.94
N SER A 113 26.02 -29.92 -0.86
CA SER A 113 27.44 -30.07 -0.55
C SER A 113 28.27 -30.71 -1.68
N VAL A 114 27.60 -31.47 -2.55
CA VAL A 114 28.18 -32.12 -3.74
C VAL A 114 28.55 -31.09 -4.81
N ASP A 115 27.78 -29.99 -4.93
CA ASP A 115 28.03 -28.95 -5.93
C ASP A 115 29.35 -28.22 -5.67
N PHE A 116 29.69 -27.99 -4.40
CA PHE A 116 30.97 -27.41 -4.00
C PHE A 116 32.15 -28.33 -4.30
N ASP A 117 31.97 -29.65 -4.18
CA ASP A 117 33.01 -30.62 -4.50
C ASP A 117 33.30 -30.65 -6.01
N ILE A 118 32.26 -30.55 -6.86
CA ILE A 118 32.37 -30.43 -8.31
C ILE A 118 33.10 -29.13 -8.70
N LEU A 119 32.73 -28.00 -8.11
CA LEU A 119 33.37 -26.71 -8.39
C LEU A 119 34.85 -26.71 -7.99
N ARG A 120 35.19 -27.31 -6.85
CA ARG A 120 36.58 -27.41 -6.39
C ARG A 120 37.43 -28.25 -7.34
N ASP A 121 36.89 -29.36 -7.85
CA ASP A 121 37.58 -30.22 -8.81
C ASP A 121 37.77 -29.53 -10.18
N PHE A 122 36.79 -28.76 -10.63
CA PHE A 122 36.87 -27.96 -11.85
C PHE A 122 37.97 -26.89 -11.78
N PHE A 123 38.03 -26.10 -10.69
CA PHE A 123 39.06 -25.09 -10.51
C PHE A 123 40.47 -25.67 -10.28
N SER A 124 40.56 -26.89 -9.76
CA SER A 124 41.85 -27.56 -9.55
C SER A 124 42.39 -28.24 -10.82
N SER A 125 41.49 -28.59 -11.75
CA SER A 125 41.84 -29.28 -13.00
C SER A 125 42.17 -28.36 -14.17
N HIS A 126 41.89 -27.05 -14.05
CA HIS A 126 42.23 -26.04 -15.07
C HIS A 126 43.01 -24.86 -14.45
N PRO A 127 44.32 -25.01 -14.19
CA PRO A 127 45.14 -23.92 -13.65
C PRO A 127 45.57 -22.90 -14.72
N ASP A 128 45.35 -23.16 -16.01
CA ASP A 128 45.91 -22.34 -17.09
C ASP A 128 44.81 -21.89 -18.05
N GLY A 129 44.33 -20.67 -17.81
CA GLY A 129 43.49 -19.88 -18.70
C GLY A 129 44.06 -18.47 -18.83
N ASP A 130 45.35 -18.40 -19.16
CA ASP A 130 46.04 -17.22 -19.65
C ASP A 130 45.21 -16.54 -20.75
N CYS A 131 44.79 -15.29 -20.50
CA CYS A 131 44.37 -14.36 -21.54
C CYS A 131 44.44 -12.91 -21.00
N GLY A 132 45.65 -12.40 -20.80
CA GLY A 132 45.92 -11.03 -21.22
C GLY A 132 46.56 -11.08 -22.61
N PRO A 133 47.07 -9.96 -23.15
CA PRO A 133 46.58 -8.57 -23.19
C PRO A 133 46.48 -8.08 -24.67
N GLU A 134 45.69 -7.06 -25.00
CA GLU A 134 45.90 -6.34 -26.28
C GLU A 134 45.77 -4.82 -26.08
N ASP A 135 46.95 -4.19 -26.12
CA ASP A 135 47.20 -2.77 -26.25
C ASP A 135 46.67 -2.24 -27.59
N GLU A 136 45.94 -1.13 -27.59
CA GLU A 136 45.84 -0.25 -28.77
C GLU A 136 46.38 1.14 -28.42
N GLU A 137 47.68 1.31 -28.68
CA GLU A 137 48.26 2.59 -29.08
C GLU A 137 47.60 3.07 -30.38
N ALA A 138 47.08 4.30 -30.42
CA ALA A 138 47.29 5.22 -31.54
C ALA A 138 46.66 6.61 -31.28
N ASN A 139 47.56 7.60 -31.21
CA ASN A 139 47.46 8.95 -31.79
C ASN A 139 46.14 9.74 -31.65
N ASP A 140 46.21 10.88 -30.96
CA ASP A 140 45.77 12.11 -31.61
C ASP A 140 46.63 13.32 -31.22
N VAL A 141 46.88 14.11 -32.26
CA VAL A 141 47.71 15.28 -32.43
C VAL A 141 46.94 16.50 -31.91
N SER A 142 47.59 17.45 -31.22
CA SER A 142 47.52 18.87 -31.63
C SER A 142 48.38 19.80 -30.76
N SER A 143 49.20 20.58 -31.47
CA SER A 143 49.58 21.99 -31.25
C SER A 143 50.54 22.36 -30.11
#